data_AF-A0A832RP92-F1
#
_entry.id   AF-A0A832RP92-F1
#
_cell.length_a   1.000
_cell.length_b   1.000
_cell.length_c   1.000
_cell.angle_alpha   90.00
_cell.angle_beta   90.00
_cell.angle_gamma   90.00
#
_symmetry.space_group_name_H-M   'P 1'
#
loop_
_entity.id
_entity.type
_entity.pdbx_description
1 polymer ?
#
loop_
_entity_poly.entity_id
_entity_poly.type
_entity_poly.pdbx_seq_one_letter_code
_entity_poly.pdbx_strand_id
1 'polypeptide(L)'
;MKENFEKLQAELLKSAHRGDLKRTAEILLKLGRVYQEVNMKDHALESYKNAKKLYNKCKNPRGEALSILNIGIIHEKKGNHKNAQKMYKEAAEKFKRLNDTKNQAKAIYHHARLLEEEGKFEDALKLYKKYHKLCTLIDDTNLVLSSYAKIKSIEGYLSEQPINRDLLSLIGYPIVILLAEILTVYINVLAGLGAHVLILFALLIHSSLVSNEKLKRLLNSMIILPLIRIVSFSIPVVTPQIYQLLIISLPLFALAYVLMKTQKSKVEEVGLILKKPNLQFLIALTGFPIGYIEFMILHPKPFIPMSTFPYLLVGFFILICAGLAEELLFRGILQRNSEKLLGVSPGLLYASVLFTICHVGWGSLYELIFVFLVAIFYGYMYQKTESIVGITFSHGLCNFMVFLFIPFHLAAL
;
A
#
# COMPACT_ATOMS: atom_id res chain seq x y z
N MET A 1 -40.93 37.38 2.82
CA MET A 1 -40.27 36.44 1.87
C MET A 1 -40.67 36.71 0.42
N LYS A 2 -41.98 36.71 0.10
CA LYS A 2 -42.50 37.04 -1.24
C LYS A 2 -42.07 38.42 -1.76
N GLU A 3 -42.18 39.45 -0.91
CA GLU A 3 -41.76 40.82 -1.23
C GLU A 3 -40.25 40.94 -1.56
N ASN A 4 -39.39 40.20 -0.86
CA ASN A 4 -37.94 40.20 -1.12
C ASN A 4 -37.60 39.50 -2.45
N PHE A 5 -38.38 38.47 -2.80
CA PHE A 5 -38.23 37.73 -4.06
C PHE A 5 -38.66 38.59 -5.26
N GLU A 6 -39.83 39.23 -5.19
CA GLU A 6 -40.32 40.15 -6.22
C GLU A 6 -39.37 41.33 -6.42
N LYS A 7 -38.83 41.89 -5.32
CA LYS A 7 -37.80 42.94 -5.39
C LYS A 7 -36.54 42.47 -6.13
N LEU A 8 -36.04 41.27 -5.84
CA LEU A 8 -34.86 40.72 -6.52
C LEU A 8 -35.11 40.45 -8.01
N GLN A 9 -36.32 40.02 -8.39
CA GLN A 9 -36.68 39.85 -9.79
C GLN A 9 -36.76 41.18 -10.55
N ALA A 10 -37.35 42.21 -9.93
CA ALA A 10 -37.38 43.56 -10.50
C ALA A 10 -35.97 44.15 -10.68
N GLU A 11 -35.10 43.97 -9.67
CA GLU A 11 -33.69 44.37 -9.77
C GLU A 11 -32.94 43.60 -10.88
N LEU A 12 -33.24 42.30 -11.05
CA LEU A 12 -32.64 41.47 -12.09
C LEU A 12 -32.98 42.00 -13.49
N LEU A 13 -34.26 42.28 -13.76
CA LEU A 13 -34.71 42.82 -15.04
C LEU A 13 -34.06 44.17 -15.33
N LYS A 14 -34.05 45.07 -14.34
CA LYS A 14 -33.45 46.41 -14.49
C LYS A 14 -31.95 46.36 -14.78
N SER A 15 -31.21 45.49 -14.08
CA SER A 15 -29.76 45.33 -14.31
C SER A 15 -29.44 44.64 -15.64
N ALA A 16 -30.26 43.67 -16.07
CA ALA A 16 -30.14 43.02 -17.36
C ALA A 16 -30.39 44.00 -18.52
N HIS A 17 -31.44 44.83 -18.45
CA HIS A 17 -31.72 45.85 -19.47
C HIS A 17 -30.61 46.89 -19.59
N ARG A 18 -29.93 47.22 -18.49
CA ARG A 18 -28.79 48.14 -18.47
C ARG A 18 -27.48 47.49 -18.94
N GLY A 19 -27.46 46.18 -19.17
CA GLY A 19 -26.25 45.44 -19.54
C GLY A 19 -25.21 45.30 -18.43
N ASP A 20 -25.58 45.54 -17.16
CA ASP A 20 -24.65 45.42 -16.03
C ASP A 20 -24.47 43.95 -15.64
N LEU A 21 -23.52 43.29 -16.30
CA LEU A 21 -23.24 41.86 -16.13
C LEU A 21 -22.86 41.51 -14.68
N LYS A 22 -22.10 42.37 -13.99
CA LYS A 22 -21.64 42.13 -12.62
C LYS A 22 -22.83 42.21 -11.67
N ARG A 23 -23.64 43.27 -11.75
CA ARG A 23 -24.82 43.42 -10.90
C ARG A 23 -25.85 42.33 -11.16
N THR A 24 -26.07 41.96 -12.42
CA THR A 24 -26.95 40.85 -12.80
C THR A 24 -26.48 39.54 -12.17
N ALA A 25 -25.17 39.23 -12.19
CA ALA A 25 -24.60 38.04 -11.57
C ALA A 25 -24.75 38.04 -10.03
N GLU A 26 -24.57 39.19 -9.39
CA GLU A 26 -24.78 39.36 -7.94
C GLU A 26 -26.23 39.09 -7.53
N ILE A 27 -27.18 39.61 -8.30
CA ILE A 27 -28.61 39.39 -8.06
C ILE A 27 -28.97 37.92 -8.27
N LEU A 28 -28.47 37.27 -9.33
CA LEU A 28 -28.68 35.83 -9.56
C LEU A 28 -28.09 34.97 -8.42
N LEU A 29 -26.92 35.35 -7.88
CA LEU A 29 -26.33 34.65 -6.74
C LEU A 29 -27.20 34.81 -5.47
N LYS A 30 -27.89 35.94 -5.30
CA LYS A 30 -28.84 36.16 -4.19
C LYS A 30 -30.15 35.38 -4.41
N LEU A 31 -30.72 35.44 -5.62
CA LEU A 31 -31.90 34.66 -5.99
C LEU A 31 -31.67 33.16 -5.80
N GLY A 32 -30.50 32.64 -6.19
CA GLY A 32 -30.15 31.25 -5.95
C GLY A 32 -30.18 30.85 -4.46
N ARG A 33 -29.79 31.76 -3.55
CA ARG A 33 -29.89 31.51 -2.10
C ARG A 33 -31.34 31.51 -1.63
N VAL A 34 -32.14 32.46 -2.09
CA VAL A 34 -33.59 32.50 -1.77
C VAL A 34 -34.27 31.22 -2.26
N TYR A 35 -34.02 30.80 -3.50
CA TYR A 35 -34.54 29.51 -4.01
C TYR A 35 -34.06 28.32 -3.20
N GLN A 36 -32.81 28.33 -2.71
CA GLN A 36 -32.27 27.28 -1.85
C GLN A 36 -32.96 27.25 -0.47
N GLU A 37 -33.33 28.40 0.08
CA GLU A 37 -34.07 28.53 1.36
C GLU A 37 -35.50 28.00 1.23
N VAL A 38 -36.17 28.27 0.11
CA VAL A 38 -37.51 27.72 -0.19
C VAL A 38 -37.49 26.32 -0.82
N ASN A 39 -36.34 25.62 -0.76
CA ASN A 39 -36.14 24.26 -1.25
C ASN A 39 -36.44 24.06 -2.76
N MET A 40 -36.44 25.13 -3.56
CA MET A 40 -36.56 25.08 -5.03
C MET A 40 -35.19 24.80 -5.68
N LYS A 41 -34.73 23.55 -5.57
CA LYS A 41 -33.36 23.14 -5.94
C LYS A 41 -33.02 23.37 -7.42
N ASP A 42 -33.97 23.22 -8.35
CA ASP A 42 -33.74 23.46 -9.79
C ASP A 42 -33.52 24.93 -10.11
N HIS A 43 -34.40 25.80 -9.61
CA HIS A 43 -34.29 27.25 -9.78
C HIS A 43 -33.01 27.81 -9.14
N ALA A 44 -32.62 27.28 -7.97
CA ALA A 44 -31.34 27.62 -7.33
C ALA A 44 -30.15 27.23 -8.22
N LEU A 45 -30.15 26.01 -8.75
CA LEU A 45 -29.09 25.51 -9.62
C LEU A 45 -28.96 26.35 -10.88
N GLU A 46 -30.08 26.70 -11.53
CA GLU A 46 -30.10 27.55 -12.71
C GLU A 46 -29.57 28.95 -12.42
N SER A 47 -30.05 29.57 -11.33
CA SER A 47 -29.59 30.89 -10.89
C SER A 47 -28.08 30.91 -10.65
N TYR A 48 -27.53 29.91 -9.97
CA TYR A 48 -26.08 29.82 -9.74
C TYR A 48 -25.28 29.53 -11.01
N LYS A 49 -25.81 28.70 -11.94
CA LYS A 49 -25.17 28.47 -13.25
C LYS A 49 -25.11 29.74 -14.09
N ASN A 50 -26.19 30.52 -14.10
CA ASN A 50 -26.25 31.79 -14.83
C ASN A 50 -25.32 32.83 -14.19
N ALA A 51 -25.31 32.94 -12.85
CA ALA A 51 -24.36 33.77 -12.13
C ALA A 51 -22.90 33.39 -12.47
N LYS A 52 -22.56 32.08 -12.47
CA LYS A 52 -21.22 31.59 -12.85
C LYS A 52 -20.82 32.07 -14.24
N LYS A 53 -21.70 31.92 -15.23
CA LYS A 53 -21.45 32.35 -16.62
C LYS A 53 -21.20 33.85 -16.72
N LEU A 54 -22.01 34.66 -16.03
CA LEU A 54 -21.87 36.11 -16.05
C LEU A 54 -20.60 36.58 -15.32
N TYR A 55 -20.28 36.00 -14.15
CA TYR A 55 -19.03 36.29 -13.45
C TYR A 55 -17.79 35.93 -14.27
N ASN A 56 -17.85 34.86 -15.05
CA ASN A 56 -16.80 34.52 -16.00
C ASN A 56 -16.67 35.59 -17.09
N LYS A 57 -17.79 36.02 -17.71
CA LYS A 57 -17.81 37.07 -18.74
C LYS A 57 -17.28 38.42 -18.23
N CYS A 58 -17.62 38.81 -17.00
CA CYS A 58 -17.15 40.07 -16.41
C CYS A 58 -15.81 39.94 -15.66
N LYS A 59 -15.07 38.83 -15.86
CA LYS A 59 -13.74 38.56 -15.29
C LYS A 59 -13.70 38.71 -13.76
N ASN A 60 -14.74 38.24 -13.06
CA ASN A 60 -14.81 38.21 -11.61
C ASN A 60 -14.61 36.77 -11.10
N PRO A 61 -13.35 36.33 -10.88
CA PRO A 61 -13.04 34.95 -10.50
C PRO A 61 -13.56 34.58 -9.11
N ARG A 62 -13.70 35.55 -8.20
CA ARG A 62 -14.24 35.33 -6.85
C ARG A 62 -15.74 35.00 -6.91
N GLY A 63 -16.51 35.77 -7.68
CA GLY A 63 -17.93 35.51 -7.90
C GLY A 63 -18.18 34.18 -8.62
N GLU A 64 -17.32 33.83 -9.58
CA GLU A 64 -17.35 32.54 -10.26
C GLU A 64 -17.13 31.37 -9.28
N ALA A 65 -16.09 31.45 -8.43
CA ALA A 65 -15.79 30.43 -7.43
C ALA A 65 -16.91 30.27 -6.38
N LEU A 66 -17.52 31.38 -5.93
CA LEU A 66 -18.69 31.34 -5.05
C LEU A 66 -19.89 30.66 -5.71
N SER A 67 -20.10 30.92 -7.00
CA SER A 67 -21.17 30.27 -7.76
C SER A 67 -20.93 28.76 -7.87
N ILE A 68 -19.68 28.32 -8.11
CA ILE A 68 -19.30 26.90 -8.16
C ILE A 68 -19.53 26.21 -6.82
N LEU A 69 -19.12 26.83 -5.72
CA LEU A 69 -19.36 26.30 -4.37
C LEU A 69 -20.85 26.06 -4.11
N ASN A 70 -21.69 27.04 -4.46
CA ASN A 70 -23.14 26.93 -4.27
C ASN A 70 -23.79 25.91 -5.22
N ILE A 71 -23.30 25.75 -6.45
CA ILE A 71 -23.71 24.66 -7.34
C ILE A 71 -23.41 23.30 -6.69
N GLY A 72 -22.24 23.15 -6.04
CA GLY A 72 -21.89 21.96 -5.27
C GLY A 72 -22.89 21.65 -4.16
N ILE A 73 -23.27 22.66 -3.36
CA ILE A 73 -24.27 22.52 -2.29
C ILE A 73 -25.63 22.06 -2.85
N ILE A 74 -26.06 22.57 -3.99
CA ILE A 74 -27.32 22.15 -4.60
C ILE A 74 -27.24 20.73 -5.14
N HIS A 75 -26.12 20.31 -5.73
CA HIS A 75 -25.92 18.92 -6.13
C HIS A 75 -25.96 17.97 -4.94
N GLU A 76 -25.34 18.34 -3.82
CA GLU A 76 -25.39 17.59 -2.56
C GLU A 76 -26.84 17.43 -2.08
N LYS A 77 -27.60 18.52 -1.99
CA LYS A 77 -29.03 18.50 -1.61
C LYS A 77 -29.91 17.67 -2.56
N LYS A 78 -29.45 17.38 -3.78
CA LYS A 78 -30.13 16.54 -4.77
C LYS A 78 -29.67 15.07 -4.72
N GLY A 79 -28.77 14.68 -3.81
CA GLY A 79 -28.17 13.35 -3.76
C GLY A 79 -27.12 13.09 -4.85
N ASN A 80 -26.76 14.11 -5.64
CA ASN A 80 -25.78 13.99 -6.72
C ASN A 80 -24.34 14.16 -6.18
N HIS A 81 -23.91 13.26 -5.31
CA HIS A 81 -22.68 13.42 -4.52
C HIS A 81 -21.42 13.55 -5.39
N LYS A 82 -21.30 12.75 -6.46
CA LYS A 82 -20.17 12.82 -7.40
C LYS A 82 -19.98 14.20 -8.01
N ASN A 83 -21.09 14.85 -8.40
CA ASN A 83 -21.04 16.21 -8.95
C ASN A 83 -20.75 17.24 -7.85
N ALA A 84 -21.30 17.08 -6.65
CA ALA A 84 -21.00 17.95 -5.52
C ALA A 84 -19.49 17.94 -5.17
N GLN A 85 -18.87 16.76 -5.04
CA GLN A 85 -17.43 16.61 -4.78
C GLN A 85 -16.57 17.30 -5.86
N LYS A 86 -16.94 17.13 -7.14
CA LYS A 86 -16.25 17.80 -8.26
C LYS A 86 -16.31 19.33 -8.12
N MET A 87 -17.48 19.89 -7.81
CA MET A 87 -17.66 21.33 -7.63
C MET A 87 -16.93 21.86 -6.39
N TYR A 88 -16.94 21.13 -5.27
CA TYR A 88 -16.21 21.53 -4.07
C TYR A 88 -14.70 21.55 -4.29
N LYS A 89 -14.16 20.55 -5.00
CA LYS A 89 -12.74 20.52 -5.38
C LYS A 89 -12.38 21.70 -6.29
N GLU A 90 -13.16 21.95 -7.34
CA GLU A 90 -12.94 23.06 -8.26
C GLU A 90 -13.01 24.43 -7.55
N ALA A 91 -14.00 24.63 -6.67
CA ALA A 91 -14.13 25.85 -5.88
C ALA A 91 -12.94 26.05 -4.94
N ALA A 92 -12.51 25.01 -4.22
CA ALA A 92 -11.36 25.08 -3.31
C ALA A 92 -10.05 25.43 -4.05
N GLU A 93 -9.85 24.90 -5.26
CA GLU A 93 -8.69 25.23 -6.09
C GLU A 93 -8.72 26.67 -6.58
N LYS A 94 -9.89 27.18 -7.02
CA LYS A 94 -10.04 28.60 -7.40
C LYS A 94 -9.82 29.53 -6.21
N PHE A 95 -10.41 29.25 -5.05
CA PHE A 95 -10.19 30.08 -3.85
C PHE A 95 -8.73 30.07 -3.38
N LYS A 96 -8.03 28.93 -3.52
CA LYS A 96 -6.59 28.85 -3.26
C LYS A 96 -5.80 29.82 -4.14
N ARG A 97 -6.09 29.86 -5.45
CA ARG A 97 -5.41 30.77 -6.40
C ARG A 97 -5.71 32.25 -6.12
N LEU A 98 -6.85 32.52 -5.51
CA LEU A 98 -7.28 33.87 -5.12
C LEU A 98 -6.82 34.29 -3.72
N ASN A 99 -6.09 33.41 -2.99
CA ASN A 99 -5.76 33.60 -1.58
C ASN A 99 -6.99 33.89 -0.68
N ASP A 100 -8.18 33.38 -1.05
CA ASP A 100 -9.40 33.49 -0.25
C ASP A 100 -9.50 32.31 0.71
N THR A 101 -8.71 32.35 1.78
CA THR A 101 -8.57 31.28 2.79
C THR A 101 -9.92 30.90 3.39
N LYS A 102 -10.79 31.87 3.66
CA LYS A 102 -12.09 31.65 4.29
C LYS A 102 -13.02 30.81 3.40
N ASN A 103 -13.14 31.18 2.12
CA ASN A 103 -13.98 30.42 1.20
C ASN A 103 -13.34 29.09 0.76
N GLN A 104 -12.00 29.03 0.72
CA GLN A 104 -11.29 27.77 0.53
C GLN A 104 -11.59 26.78 1.66
N ALA A 105 -11.51 27.22 2.91
CA ALA A 105 -11.81 26.39 4.07
C ALA A 105 -13.26 25.88 4.01
N LYS A 106 -14.21 26.75 3.66
CA LYS A 106 -15.62 26.37 3.49
C LYS A 106 -15.82 25.29 2.42
N ALA A 107 -15.19 25.42 1.26
CA ALA A 107 -15.29 24.42 0.19
C ALA A 107 -14.71 23.06 0.61
N ILE A 108 -13.57 23.06 1.32
CA ILE A 108 -12.94 21.83 1.83
C ILE A 108 -13.79 21.19 2.92
N TYR A 109 -14.38 21.98 3.82
CA TYR A 109 -15.26 21.48 4.87
C TYR A 109 -16.50 20.77 4.30
N HIS A 110 -17.19 21.38 3.32
CA HIS A 110 -18.34 20.73 2.68
C HIS A 110 -17.95 19.42 1.99
N HIS A 111 -16.77 19.37 1.36
CA HIS A 111 -16.27 18.13 0.77
C HIS A 111 -15.95 17.07 1.83
N ALA A 112 -15.27 17.44 2.92
CA ALA A 112 -14.94 16.52 4.01
C ALA A 112 -16.19 15.91 4.64
N ARG A 113 -17.21 16.74 4.91
CA ARG A 113 -18.49 16.30 5.47
C ARG A 113 -19.23 15.35 4.52
N LEU A 114 -19.24 15.65 3.23
CA LEU A 114 -19.88 14.76 2.26
C LEU A 114 -19.20 13.38 2.19
N LEU A 115 -17.87 13.34 2.29
CA LEU A 115 -17.15 12.06 2.36
C LEU A 115 -17.43 11.30 3.65
N GLU A 116 -17.57 12.01 4.77
CA GLU A 116 -17.98 11.43 6.04
C GLU A 116 -19.39 10.82 5.97
N GLU A 117 -20.35 11.54 5.37
CA GLU A 117 -21.72 11.04 5.13
C GLU A 117 -21.75 9.83 4.19
N GLU A 118 -20.78 9.71 3.28
CA GLU A 118 -20.59 8.52 2.43
C GLU A 118 -19.83 7.37 3.11
N GLY A 119 -19.41 7.53 4.37
CA GLY A 119 -18.62 6.53 5.12
C GLY A 119 -17.15 6.43 4.69
N LYS A 120 -16.65 7.37 3.88
CA LYS A 120 -15.25 7.42 3.43
C LYS A 120 -14.37 8.16 4.45
N PHE A 121 -14.32 7.61 5.68
CA PHE A 121 -13.72 8.27 6.84
C PHE A 121 -12.23 8.62 6.67
N GLU A 122 -11.43 7.80 5.99
CA GLU A 122 -10.01 8.09 5.75
C GLU A 122 -9.79 9.30 4.85
N ASP A 123 -10.57 9.42 3.78
CA ASP A 123 -10.49 10.55 2.86
C ASP A 123 -11.10 11.82 3.46
N ALA A 124 -12.18 11.67 4.24
CA ALA A 124 -12.72 12.73 5.07
C ALA A 124 -11.68 13.25 6.06
N LEU A 125 -10.94 12.37 6.75
CA LEU A 125 -9.89 12.74 7.70
C LEU A 125 -8.76 13.55 7.04
N LYS A 126 -8.32 13.17 5.83
CA LYS A 126 -7.33 13.95 5.06
C LYS A 126 -7.83 15.36 4.77
N LEU A 127 -9.09 15.50 4.37
CA LEU A 127 -9.68 16.82 4.11
C LEU A 127 -9.91 17.62 5.39
N TYR A 128 -10.32 16.99 6.49
CA TYR A 128 -10.47 17.67 7.79
C TYR A 128 -9.13 18.17 8.33
N LYS A 129 -8.02 17.42 8.16
CA LYS A 129 -6.66 17.91 8.48
C LYS A 129 -6.28 19.13 7.65
N LYS A 130 -6.61 19.13 6.36
CA LYS A 130 -6.41 20.28 5.48
C LYS A 130 -7.28 21.48 5.86
N TYR A 131 -8.53 21.24 6.23
CA TYR A 131 -9.46 22.26 6.74
C TYR A 131 -8.93 22.89 8.03
N HIS A 132 -8.49 22.09 9.00
CA HIS A 132 -7.90 22.55 10.25
C HIS A 132 -6.71 23.49 10.02
N LYS A 133 -5.80 23.13 9.10
CA LYS A 133 -4.67 24.00 8.73
C LYS A 133 -5.11 25.34 8.13
N LEU A 134 -6.25 25.40 7.45
CA LEU A 134 -6.79 26.67 6.98
C LEU A 134 -7.47 27.45 8.12
N CYS A 135 -8.13 26.78 9.06
CA CYS A 135 -8.70 27.42 10.24
C CYS A 135 -7.62 28.11 11.10
N THR A 136 -6.45 27.49 11.27
CA THR A 136 -5.33 28.12 11.99
C THR A 136 -4.79 29.36 11.27
N LEU A 137 -4.96 29.47 9.94
CA LEU A 137 -4.58 30.66 9.16
C LEU A 137 -5.65 31.75 9.18
N ILE A 138 -6.91 31.41 9.48
CA ILE A 138 -8.02 32.37 9.59
C ILE A 138 -8.00 33.05 10.97
N ASP A 139 -7.26 32.50 11.93
CA ASP A 139 -7.13 32.99 13.31
C ASP A 139 -8.48 33.03 14.06
N ASP A 140 -9.33 32.03 13.81
CA ASP A 140 -10.62 31.84 14.48
C ASP A 140 -10.54 30.62 15.40
N THR A 141 -10.40 30.87 16.70
CA THR A 141 -10.25 29.85 17.74
C THR A 141 -11.40 28.84 17.75
N ASN A 142 -12.63 29.26 17.46
CA ASN A 142 -13.79 28.37 17.43
C ASN A 142 -13.73 27.41 16.24
N LEU A 143 -13.27 27.89 15.07
CA LEU A 143 -13.05 27.04 13.90
C LEU A 143 -11.90 26.05 14.13
N VAL A 144 -10.84 26.46 14.82
CA VAL A 144 -9.71 25.58 15.17
C VAL A 144 -10.17 24.47 16.13
N LEU A 145 -10.91 24.80 17.19
CA LEU A 145 -11.42 23.83 18.14
C LEU A 145 -12.41 22.85 17.50
N SER A 146 -13.38 23.35 16.72
CA SER A 146 -14.38 22.50 16.06
C SER A 146 -13.75 21.59 15.00
N SER A 147 -12.79 22.07 14.22
CA SER A 147 -12.06 21.24 13.25
C SER A 147 -11.21 20.17 13.93
N TYR A 148 -10.56 20.50 15.05
CA TYR A 148 -9.79 19.54 15.84
C TYR A 148 -10.69 18.47 16.48
N ALA A 149 -11.82 18.87 17.06
CA ALA A 149 -12.81 17.93 17.61
C ALA A 149 -13.33 16.96 16.55
N LYS A 150 -13.57 17.45 15.33
CA LYS A 150 -14.00 16.61 14.20
C LYS A 150 -12.93 15.59 13.79
N ILE A 151 -11.67 16.02 13.74
CA ILE A 151 -10.53 15.12 13.51
C ILE A 151 -10.49 14.04 14.59
N LYS A 152 -10.59 14.43 15.87
CA LYS A 152 -10.54 13.48 16.99
C LYS A 152 -11.71 12.51 17.02
N SER A 153 -12.92 12.96 16.68
CA SER A 153 -14.09 12.09 16.56
C SER A 153 -13.91 11.05 15.45
N ILE A 154 -13.37 11.44 14.28
CA ILE A 154 -13.12 10.49 13.18
C ILE A 154 -11.95 9.56 13.51
N GLU A 155 -10.88 10.07 14.12
CA GLU A 155 -9.76 9.24 14.63
C GLU A 155 -10.28 8.23 15.66
N GLY A 156 -11.17 8.65 16.56
CA GLY A 156 -11.88 7.81 17.52
C GLY A 156 -12.71 6.72 16.83
N TYR A 157 -13.57 7.08 15.89
CA TYR A 157 -14.37 6.13 15.11
C TYR A 157 -13.51 5.12 14.34
N LEU A 158 -12.40 5.57 13.75
CA LEU A 158 -11.44 4.70 13.07
C LEU A 158 -10.68 3.79 14.06
N SER A 159 -10.53 4.20 15.32
CA SER A 159 -9.91 3.41 16.38
C SER A 159 -10.87 2.47 17.12
N GLU A 160 -12.17 2.79 17.17
CA GLU A 160 -13.23 2.03 17.86
C GLU A 160 -13.89 0.95 16.99
N GLN A 161 -13.52 0.85 15.71
CA GLN A 161 -13.83 -0.34 14.91
C GLN A 161 -13.24 -1.58 15.62
N PRO A 162 -14.07 -2.61 15.88
CA PRO A 162 -13.69 -3.76 16.71
C PRO A 162 -12.45 -4.43 16.13
N ILE A 163 -11.56 -4.93 17.00
CA ILE A 163 -10.27 -5.60 16.71
C ILE A 163 -10.20 -6.05 15.26
N ASN A 164 -9.46 -5.24 14.51
CA ASN A 164 -9.33 -5.24 13.07
C ASN A 164 -9.26 -6.69 12.55
N ARG A 165 -10.27 -7.17 11.82
CA ARG A 165 -10.23 -8.51 11.18
C ARG A 165 -8.94 -8.68 10.37
N ASP A 166 -8.44 -7.58 9.82
CA ASP A 166 -7.14 -7.49 9.16
C ASP A 166 -5.99 -7.79 10.14
N LEU A 167 -5.98 -7.22 11.36
CA LEU A 167 -4.98 -7.50 12.39
C LEU A 167 -5.04 -8.95 12.89
N LEU A 168 -6.25 -9.50 13.07
CA LEU A 168 -6.40 -10.93 13.41
C LEU A 168 -5.82 -11.81 12.32
N SER A 169 -5.99 -11.44 11.04
CA SER A 169 -5.40 -12.15 9.90
C SER A 169 -3.87 -12.02 9.90
N LEU A 170 -3.38 -10.80 10.16
CA LEU A 170 -1.95 -10.49 10.16
C LEU A 170 -1.21 -11.23 11.26
N ILE A 171 -1.83 -11.49 12.41
CA ILE A 171 -1.23 -12.24 13.51
C ILE A 171 -1.53 -13.74 13.39
N GLY A 172 -2.75 -14.09 12.99
CA GLY A 172 -3.24 -15.47 12.93
C GLY A 172 -2.51 -16.32 11.90
N TYR A 173 -2.33 -15.82 10.66
CA TYR A 173 -1.65 -16.61 9.63
C TYR A 173 -0.19 -16.92 9.96
N PRO A 174 0.66 -15.97 10.39
CA PRO A 174 2.02 -16.29 10.82
C PRO A 174 2.06 -17.35 11.92
N ILE A 175 1.17 -17.29 12.91
CA ILE A 175 1.10 -18.30 13.99
C ILE A 175 0.75 -19.66 13.41
N VAL A 176 -0.30 -19.76 12.59
CA VAL A 176 -0.73 -21.04 12.02
C VAL A 176 0.32 -21.60 11.06
N ILE A 177 1.03 -20.76 10.31
CA ILE A 177 2.18 -21.16 9.48
C ILE A 177 3.32 -21.67 10.35
N LEU A 178 3.68 -20.97 11.43
CA LEU A 178 4.71 -21.42 12.37
C LEU A 178 4.34 -22.78 12.98
N LEU A 179 3.08 -22.98 13.37
CA LEU A 179 2.61 -24.28 13.87
C LEU A 179 2.70 -25.37 12.80
N ALA A 180 2.39 -25.06 11.54
CA ALA A 180 2.54 -26.01 10.44
C ALA A 180 4.01 -26.34 10.14
N GLU A 181 4.92 -25.37 10.25
CA GLU A 181 6.37 -25.59 10.16
C GLU A 181 6.86 -26.53 11.27
N ILE A 182 6.49 -26.25 12.52
CA ILE A 182 6.84 -27.10 13.67
C ILE A 182 6.28 -28.53 13.48
N LEU A 183 5.02 -28.65 13.04
CA LEU A 183 4.38 -29.92 12.76
C LEU A 183 5.12 -30.71 11.67
N THR A 184 5.53 -30.03 10.59
CA THR A 184 6.26 -30.62 9.47
C THR A 184 7.64 -31.13 9.90
N VAL A 185 8.36 -30.37 10.72
CA VAL A 185 9.77 -30.64 11.07
C VAL A 185 9.91 -31.63 12.23
N TYR A 186 9.10 -31.49 13.27
CA TYR A 186 9.33 -32.20 14.55
C TYR A 186 8.33 -33.30 14.87
N ILE A 187 7.17 -33.32 14.22
CA ILE A 187 6.06 -34.22 14.61
C ILE A 187 5.73 -35.20 13.49
N ASN A 188 5.22 -34.71 12.36
CA ASN A 188 4.81 -35.56 11.24
C ASN A 188 4.75 -34.75 9.93
N VAL A 189 5.61 -35.11 8.99
CA VAL A 189 5.72 -34.43 7.68
C VAL A 189 4.39 -34.43 6.93
N LEU A 190 3.66 -35.56 6.88
CA LEU A 190 2.38 -35.66 6.16
C LEU A 190 1.29 -34.78 6.80
N ALA A 191 1.19 -34.76 8.13
CA ALA A 191 0.26 -33.89 8.83
C ALA A 191 0.60 -32.40 8.64
N GLY A 192 1.91 -32.08 8.67
CA GLY A 192 2.42 -30.74 8.40
C GLY A 192 2.10 -30.25 6.98
N LEU A 193 2.33 -31.10 5.97
CA LEU A 193 1.93 -30.82 4.59
C LEU A 193 0.42 -30.65 4.45
N GLY A 194 -0.37 -31.48 5.13
CA GLY A 194 -1.82 -31.31 5.21
C GLY A 194 -2.22 -29.94 5.78
N ALA A 195 -1.56 -29.50 6.86
CA ALA A 195 -1.77 -28.17 7.42
C ALA A 195 -1.39 -27.05 6.45
N HIS A 196 -0.25 -27.15 5.74
CA HIS A 196 0.14 -26.17 4.72
C HIS A 196 -0.86 -26.09 3.57
N VAL A 197 -1.43 -27.22 3.11
CA VAL A 197 -2.49 -27.23 2.09
C VAL A 197 -3.74 -26.51 2.60
N LEU A 198 -4.16 -26.76 3.85
CA LEU A 198 -5.30 -26.06 4.44
C LEU A 198 -5.05 -24.55 4.56
N ILE A 199 -3.85 -24.14 4.97
CA ILE A 199 -3.45 -22.73 5.05
C ILE A 199 -3.47 -22.08 3.67
N LEU A 200 -2.97 -22.77 2.64
CA LEU A 200 -2.99 -22.30 1.26
C LEU A 200 -4.42 -21.98 0.79
N PHE A 201 -5.35 -22.92 0.99
CA PHE A 201 -6.76 -22.71 0.63
C PHE A 201 -7.40 -21.61 1.49
N ALA A 202 -7.09 -21.55 2.78
CA ALA A 202 -7.59 -20.51 3.67
C ALA A 202 -7.13 -19.11 3.21
N LEU A 203 -5.85 -18.96 2.83
CA LEU A 203 -5.31 -17.69 2.29
C LEU A 203 -6.00 -17.30 0.98
N LEU A 204 -6.18 -18.25 0.06
CA LEU A 204 -6.88 -18.03 -1.21
C LEU A 204 -8.33 -17.57 -1.00
N ILE A 205 -9.10 -18.30 -0.20
CA ILE A 205 -10.50 -17.97 0.10
C ILE A 205 -10.57 -16.61 0.79
N HIS A 206 -9.76 -16.38 1.82
CA HIS A 206 -9.78 -15.13 2.56
C HIS A 206 -9.38 -13.94 1.67
N SER A 207 -8.36 -14.08 0.83
CA SER A 207 -7.97 -13.03 -0.13
C SER A 207 -9.09 -12.67 -1.11
N SER A 208 -9.98 -13.61 -1.44
CA SER A 208 -11.11 -13.39 -2.33
C SER A 208 -12.28 -12.66 -1.66
N LEU A 209 -12.42 -12.80 -0.34
CA LEU A 209 -13.52 -12.24 0.44
C LEU A 209 -13.20 -10.85 1.03
N VAL A 210 -11.91 -10.50 1.13
CA VAL A 210 -11.46 -9.22 1.71
C VAL A 210 -11.66 -8.06 0.73
N SER A 211 -12.36 -7.02 1.18
CA SER A 211 -12.56 -5.77 0.43
C SER A 211 -11.32 -4.86 0.44
N ASN A 212 -10.45 -4.97 1.45
CA ASN A 212 -9.21 -4.20 1.55
C ASN A 212 -8.18 -4.70 0.53
N GLU A 213 -8.01 -3.96 -0.57
CA GLU A 213 -7.10 -4.33 -1.66
C GLU A 213 -5.63 -4.49 -1.22
N LYS A 214 -5.17 -3.77 -0.20
CA LYS A 214 -3.80 -3.93 0.33
C LYS A 214 -3.65 -5.24 1.10
N LEU A 215 -4.61 -5.56 1.97
CA LEU A 215 -4.60 -6.83 2.69
C LEU A 215 -4.74 -8.01 1.73
N LYS A 216 -5.65 -7.92 0.75
CA LYS A 216 -5.81 -8.93 -0.30
C LYS A 216 -4.50 -9.23 -1.03
N ARG A 217 -3.72 -8.21 -1.40
CA ARG A 217 -2.40 -8.39 -2.03
C ARG A 217 -1.41 -9.06 -1.08
N LEU A 218 -1.40 -8.68 0.19
CA LEU A 218 -0.53 -9.32 1.19
C LEU A 218 -0.92 -10.79 1.41
N LEU A 219 -2.20 -11.11 1.60
CA LEU A 219 -2.69 -12.49 1.74
C LEU A 219 -2.30 -13.34 0.53
N ASN A 220 -2.47 -12.81 -0.68
CA ASN A 220 -1.99 -13.47 -1.90
C ASN A 220 -0.47 -13.66 -1.94
N SER A 221 0.29 -12.74 -1.34
CA SER A 221 1.75 -12.88 -1.26
C SER A 221 2.17 -13.90 -0.21
N MET A 222 1.39 -14.10 0.86
CA MET A 222 1.66 -15.09 1.89
C MET A 222 1.44 -16.54 1.44
N ILE A 223 0.76 -16.76 0.30
CA ILE A 223 0.62 -18.06 -0.35
C ILE A 223 1.98 -18.72 -0.63
N ILE A 224 3.01 -17.91 -0.86
CA ILE A 224 4.38 -18.41 -1.09
C ILE A 224 4.85 -19.31 0.07
N LEU A 225 4.45 -19.01 1.31
CA LEU A 225 4.94 -19.67 2.52
C LEU A 225 4.54 -21.15 2.58
N PRO A 226 3.23 -21.53 2.53
CA PRO A 226 2.86 -22.93 2.45
C PRO A 226 3.28 -23.58 1.13
N LEU A 227 3.31 -22.82 0.03
CA LEU A 227 3.61 -23.41 -1.28
C LEU A 227 5.08 -23.83 -1.41
N ILE A 228 6.03 -23.07 -0.84
CA ILE A 228 7.44 -23.46 -0.78
C ILE A 228 7.58 -24.83 -0.10
N ARG A 229 6.89 -25.06 1.02
CA ARG A 229 6.94 -26.36 1.72
C ARG A 229 6.31 -27.49 0.92
N ILE A 230 5.13 -27.25 0.34
CA ILE A 230 4.45 -28.24 -0.49
C ILE A 230 5.36 -28.66 -1.65
N VAL A 231 5.96 -27.71 -2.37
CA VAL A 231 6.87 -27.99 -3.49
C VAL A 231 8.12 -28.73 -3.02
N SER A 232 8.79 -28.25 -1.98
CA SER A 232 10.06 -28.81 -1.50
C SER A 232 9.95 -30.26 -1.06
N PHE A 233 8.84 -30.66 -0.43
CA PHE A 233 8.61 -32.05 0.01
C PHE A 233 7.90 -32.94 -1.04
N SER A 234 7.34 -32.35 -2.10
CA SER A 234 6.72 -33.13 -3.18
C SER A 234 7.72 -33.60 -4.23
N ILE A 235 8.91 -32.96 -4.29
CA ILE A 235 9.95 -33.31 -5.25
C ILE A 235 10.77 -34.49 -4.68
N PRO A 236 10.97 -35.58 -5.44
CA PRO A 236 11.79 -36.70 -5.01
C PRO A 236 13.23 -36.27 -4.77
N VAL A 237 13.92 -36.93 -3.85
CA VAL A 237 15.34 -36.66 -3.56
C VAL A 237 16.17 -37.00 -4.80
N VAL A 238 16.80 -35.98 -5.38
CA VAL A 238 17.68 -36.12 -6.55
C VAL A 238 19.14 -36.09 -6.08
N THR A 239 19.97 -36.96 -6.64
CA THR A 239 21.42 -36.97 -6.39
C THR A 239 22.17 -36.55 -7.66
N PRO A 240 23.11 -35.58 -7.59
CA PRO A 240 23.47 -34.74 -6.45
C PRO A 240 22.37 -33.75 -6.01
N GLN A 241 22.34 -33.43 -4.72
CA GLN A 241 21.31 -32.58 -4.09
C GLN A 241 21.19 -31.19 -4.72
N ILE A 242 22.27 -30.66 -5.30
CA ILE A 242 22.28 -29.36 -5.97
C ILE A 242 21.19 -29.23 -7.04
N TYR A 243 20.86 -30.31 -7.77
CA TYR A 243 19.85 -30.26 -8.83
C TYR A 243 18.42 -30.14 -8.28
N GLN A 244 18.18 -30.57 -7.04
CA GLN A 244 16.88 -30.42 -6.39
C GLN A 244 16.51 -28.94 -6.22
N LEU A 245 17.48 -28.08 -5.91
CA LEU A 245 17.28 -26.63 -5.77
C LEU A 245 16.81 -25.98 -7.07
N LEU A 246 17.33 -26.44 -8.22
CA LEU A 246 16.90 -25.96 -9.53
C LEU A 246 15.45 -26.37 -9.81
N ILE A 247 15.09 -27.62 -9.52
CA ILE A 247 13.73 -28.14 -9.72
C ILE A 247 12.72 -27.40 -8.84
N ILE A 248 13.08 -27.07 -7.59
CA ILE A 248 12.24 -26.26 -6.69
C ILE A 248 12.10 -24.82 -7.19
N SER A 249 13.17 -24.23 -7.73
CA SER A 249 13.18 -22.83 -8.17
C SER A 249 12.22 -22.55 -9.34
N LEU A 250 12.00 -23.53 -10.24
CA LEU A 250 11.13 -23.37 -11.41
C LEU A 250 9.66 -23.06 -11.04
N PRO A 251 8.97 -23.86 -10.20
CA PRO A 251 7.65 -23.51 -9.68
C PRO A 251 7.60 -22.17 -8.93
N LEU A 252 8.68 -21.81 -8.20
CA LEU A 252 8.74 -20.54 -7.48
C LEU A 252 8.80 -19.33 -8.41
N PHE A 253 9.53 -19.42 -9.53
CA PHE A 253 9.49 -18.40 -10.58
C PHE A 253 8.12 -18.30 -11.25
N ALA A 254 7.48 -19.45 -11.53
CA ALA A 254 6.12 -19.47 -12.07
C ALA A 254 5.13 -18.78 -11.11
N LEU A 255 5.24 -19.05 -9.81
CA LEU A 255 4.45 -18.40 -8.77
C LEU A 255 4.70 -16.89 -8.72
N ALA A 256 5.97 -16.46 -8.72
CA ALA A 256 6.32 -15.04 -8.76
C ALA A 256 5.68 -14.35 -9.97
N TYR A 257 5.75 -14.98 -11.15
CA TYR A 257 5.14 -14.47 -12.37
C TYR A 257 3.60 -14.35 -12.24
N VAL A 258 2.92 -15.37 -11.72
CA VAL A 258 1.46 -15.35 -11.50
C VAL A 258 1.08 -14.25 -10.50
N LEU A 259 1.81 -14.11 -9.39
CA LEU A 259 1.56 -13.05 -8.40
C LEU A 259 1.79 -11.66 -8.99
N MET A 260 2.86 -11.47 -9.77
CA MET A 260 3.10 -10.20 -10.46
C MET A 260 1.97 -9.86 -11.44
N LYS A 261 1.52 -10.84 -12.25
CA LYS A 261 0.46 -10.65 -13.24
C LYS A 261 -0.89 -10.35 -12.58
N THR A 262 -1.26 -11.09 -11.54
CA THR A 262 -2.53 -10.91 -10.80
C THR A 262 -2.56 -9.57 -10.05
N GLN A 263 -1.43 -9.13 -9.51
CA GLN A 263 -1.31 -7.85 -8.79
C GLN A 263 -1.02 -6.65 -9.71
N LYS A 264 -0.85 -6.89 -11.03
CA LYS A 264 -0.45 -5.89 -12.03
C LYS A 264 0.86 -5.17 -11.66
N SER A 265 1.78 -5.90 -11.04
CA SER A 265 3.10 -5.39 -10.65
C SER A 265 4.04 -5.38 -11.85
N LYS A 266 4.79 -4.30 -12.02
CA LYS A 266 5.86 -4.20 -13.03
C LYS A 266 7.17 -4.83 -12.54
N VAL A 267 8.07 -5.12 -13.47
CA VAL A 267 9.39 -5.71 -13.17
C VAL A 267 10.25 -4.77 -12.33
N GLU A 268 10.19 -3.47 -12.59
CA GLU A 268 10.94 -2.45 -11.84
C GLU A 268 10.38 -2.28 -10.43
N GLU A 269 9.09 -2.58 -10.23
CA GLU A 269 8.43 -2.48 -8.94
C GLU A 269 8.87 -3.60 -7.98
N VAL A 270 9.27 -4.75 -8.49
CA VAL A 270 9.74 -5.90 -7.67
C VAL A 270 11.26 -5.93 -7.51
N GLY A 271 11.96 -4.87 -7.96
CA GLY A 271 13.41 -4.72 -7.77
C GLY A 271 14.29 -5.47 -8.78
N LEU A 272 13.72 -6.01 -9.85
CA LEU A 272 14.46 -6.66 -10.95
C LEU A 272 15.09 -5.64 -11.92
N ILE A 273 15.62 -4.54 -11.38
CA ILE A 273 16.31 -3.49 -12.12
C ILE A 273 17.55 -3.10 -11.35
N LEU A 274 18.70 -3.00 -12.03
CA LEU A 274 19.94 -2.58 -11.36
C LEU A 274 19.89 -1.09 -11.03
N LYS A 275 19.77 -0.77 -9.74
CA LYS A 275 19.88 0.60 -9.22
C LYS A 275 21.03 0.70 -8.23
N LYS A 276 21.77 1.80 -8.28
CA LYS A 276 22.95 2.08 -7.42
C LYS A 276 24.02 0.97 -7.52
N PRO A 277 24.65 0.78 -8.69
CA PRO A 277 25.51 -0.39 -8.98
C PRO A 277 26.66 -0.56 -7.97
N ASN A 278 27.31 0.53 -7.55
CA ASN A 278 28.38 0.46 -6.56
C ASN A 278 27.90 -0.09 -5.21
N LEU A 279 26.72 0.32 -4.76
CA LEU A 279 26.13 -0.18 -3.52
C LEU A 279 25.67 -1.63 -3.67
N GLN A 280 25.10 -2.01 -4.83
CA GLN A 280 24.72 -3.40 -5.11
C GLN A 280 25.94 -4.33 -5.13
N PHE A 281 27.06 -3.87 -5.67
CA PHE A 281 28.32 -4.61 -5.63
C PHE A 281 28.81 -4.82 -4.19
N LEU A 282 28.80 -3.77 -3.37
CA LEU A 282 29.15 -3.89 -1.95
C LEU A 282 28.20 -4.84 -1.19
N ILE A 283 26.90 -4.79 -1.47
CA ILE A 283 25.92 -5.74 -0.90
C ILE A 283 26.25 -7.17 -1.34
N ALA A 284 26.53 -7.40 -2.63
CA ALA A 284 26.87 -8.73 -3.13
C ALA A 284 28.07 -9.36 -2.40
N LEU A 285 29.08 -8.56 -2.07
CA LEU A 285 30.26 -9.02 -1.31
C LEU A 285 29.94 -9.45 0.13
N THR A 286 28.81 -9.03 0.70
CA THR A 286 28.40 -9.47 2.05
C THR A 286 28.07 -10.96 2.11
N GLY A 287 27.82 -11.62 0.97
CA GLY A 287 27.59 -13.06 0.91
C GLY A 287 28.76 -13.90 1.44
N PHE A 288 30.01 -13.42 1.31
CA PHE A 288 31.18 -14.13 1.87
C PHE A 288 31.16 -14.22 3.40
N PRO A 289 31.15 -13.11 4.17
CA PRO A 289 31.12 -13.18 5.63
C PRO A 289 29.82 -13.78 6.16
N ILE A 290 28.67 -13.51 5.53
CA ILE A 290 27.39 -14.10 5.96
C ILE A 290 27.45 -15.62 5.79
N GLY A 291 27.89 -16.14 4.64
CA GLY A 291 27.98 -17.58 4.40
C GLY A 291 29.02 -18.29 5.27
N TYR A 292 30.10 -17.60 5.65
CA TYR A 292 31.03 -18.14 6.64
C TYR A 292 30.39 -18.31 8.01
N ILE A 293 29.68 -17.28 8.50
CA ILE A 293 29.00 -17.34 9.80
C ILE A 293 27.91 -18.42 9.78
N GLU A 294 27.11 -18.48 8.72
CA GLU A 294 26.05 -19.48 8.55
C GLU A 294 26.61 -20.91 8.55
N PHE A 295 27.73 -21.16 7.86
CA PHE A 295 28.39 -22.46 7.90
C PHE A 295 28.84 -22.84 9.32
N MET A 296 29.33 -21.88 10.11
CA MET A 296 29.73 -22.11 11.51
C MET A 296 28.53 -22.37 12.44
N ILE A 297 27.31 -22.05 12.00
CA ILE A 297 26.08 -22.36 12.74
C ILE A 297 25.55 -23.75 12.33
N LEU A 298 25.57 -24.07 11.04
CA LEU A 298 24.88 -25.23 10.48
C LEU A 298 25.76 -26.46 10.21
N HIS A 299 27.05 -26.26 9.93
CA HIS A 299 28.01 -27.31 9.51
C HIS A 299 27.45 -28.34 8.50
N PRO A 300 26.88 -27.91 7.36
CA PRO A 300 26.24 -28.83 6.43
C PRO A 300 27.25 -29.66 5.65
N LYS A 301 26.79 -30.81 5.15
CA LYS A 301 27.51 -31.61 4.16
C LYS A 301 27.47 -30.92 2.79
N PRO A 302 28.48 -31.14 1.93
CA PRO A 302 28.48 -30.56 0.59
C PRO A 302 27.34 -31.13 -0.27
N PHE A 303 26.70 -30.25 -1.07
CA PHE A 303 25.61 -30.64 -1.98
C PHE A 303 26.09 -31.25 -3.31
N ILE A 304 27.40 -31.22 -3.55
CA ILE A 304 28.09 -31.84 -4.68
C ILE A 304 29.04 -32.93 -4.17
N PRO A 305 29.36 -33.95 -4.98
CA PRO A 305 30.21 -35.06 -4.55
C PRO A 305 31.69 -34.69 -4.47
N MET A 306 32.14 -33.70 -5.24
CA MET A 306 33.56 -33.32 -5.32
C MET A 306 33.72 -31.84 -5.71
N SER A 307 34.77 -31.20 -5.19
CA SER A 307 35.09 -29.78 -5.44
C SER A 307 35.85 -29.55 -6.76
N THR A 308 35.33 -30.08 -7.87
CA THR A 308 35.91 -29.80 -9.20
C THR A 308 35.32 -28.52 -9.77
N PHE A 309 36.09 -27.82 -10.61
CA PHE A 309 35.66 -26.56 -11.23
C PHE A 309 34.28 -26.64 -11.93
N PRO A 310 33.93 -27.70 -12.69
CA PRO A 310 32.61 -27.81 -13.30
C PRO A 310 31.46 -27.88 -12.29
N TYR A 311 31.60 -28.66 -11.22
CA TYR A 311 30.56 -28.76 -10.18
C TYR A 311 30.41 -27.46 -9.41
N LEU A 312 31.51 -26.78 -9.09
CA LEU A 312 31.48 -25.46 -8.44
C LEU A 312 30.81 -24.41 -9.32
N LEU A 313 31.13 -24.39 -10.62
CA LEU A 313 30.57 -23.43 -11.57
C LEU A 313 29.06 -23.65 -11.76
N VAL A 314 28.63 -24.89 -12.01
CA VAL A 314 27.20 -25.22 -12.17
C VAL A 314 26.44 -24.94 -10.87
N GLY A 315 27.00 -25.34 -9.73
CA GLY A 315 26.40 -25.09 -8.43
C GLY A 315 26.25 -23.61 -8.09
N PHE A 316 27.25 -22.79 -8.41
CA PHE A 316 27.20 -21.33 -8.25
C PHE A 316 26.00 -20.71 -9.00
N PHE A 317 25.80 -21.07 -10.27
CA PHE A 317 24.66 -20.57 -11.04
C PHE A 317 23.31 -21.06 -10.49
N ILE A 318 23.21 -22.33 -10.10
CA ILE A 318 21.98 -22.86 -9.49
C ILE A 318 21.63 -22.12 -8.20
N LEU A 319 22.62 -21.86 -7.34
CA LEU A 319 22.40 -21.17 -6.07
C LEU A 319 22.06 -19.69 -6.25
N ILE A 320 22.63 -19.01 -7.25
CA ILE A 320 22.18 -17.67 -7.62
C ILE A 320 20.74 -17.70 -8.13
N CYS A 321 20.37 -18.68 -8.94
CA CYS A 321 18.98 -18.82 -9.41
C CYS A 321 18.01 -19.08 -8.25
N ALA A 322 18.37 -19.95 -7.30
CA ALA A 322 17.57 -20.19 -6.10
C ALA A 322 17.45 -18.92 -5.24
N GLY A 323 18.57 -18.25 -4.97
CA GLY A 323 18.59 -16.97 -4.26
C GLY A 323 17.74 -15.91 -4.96
N LEU A 324 17.77 -15.84 -6.28
CA LEU A 324 16.93 -14.92 -7.05
C LEU A 324 15.44 -15.22 -6.87
N ALA A 325 15.05 -16.49 -6.94
CA ALA A 325 13.66 -16.89 -6.77
C ALA A 325 13.14 -16.49 -5.37
N GLU A 326 13.92 -16.75 -4.34
CA GLU A 326 13.57 -16.39 -2.97
C GLU A 326 13.53 -14.88 -2.76
N GLU A 327 14.55 -14.13 -3.19
CA GLU A 327 14.58 -12.68 -3.01
C GLU A 327 13.46 -11.98 -3.81
N LEU A 328 13.11 -12.50 -4.98
CA LEU A 328 11.98 -11.99 -5.75
C LEU A 328 10.66 -12.18 -4.99
N LEU A 329 10.42 -13.37 -4.43
CA LEU A 329 9.20 -13.68 -3.69
C LEU A 329 9.13 -12.91 -2.36
N PHE A 330 10.22 -12.90 -1.58
CA PHE A 330 10.23 -12.32 -0.25
C PHE A 330 10.42 -10.80 -0.26
N ARG A 331 11.36 -10.25 -1.03
CA ARG A 331 11.69 -8.81 -1.00
C ARG A 331 10.90 -8.07 -2.08
N GLY A 332 10.90 -8.62 -3.29
CA GLY A 332 10.18 -8.04 -4.43
C GLY A 332 8.66 -7.99 -4.24
N ILE A 333 8.06 -9.07 -3.72
CA ILE A 333 6.60 -9.23 -3.62
C ILE A 333 6.10 -9.12 -2.17
N LEU A 334 6.52 -10.02 -1.28
CA LEU A 334 5.97 -10.11 0.08
C LEU A 334 6.25 -8.85 0.90
N GLN A 335 7.52 -8.47 1.07
CA GLN A 335 7.93 -7.29 1.83
C GLN A 335 7.30 -6.02 1.27
N ARG A 336 7.34 -5.82 -0.06
CA ARG A 336 6.70 -4.68 -0.72
C ARG A 336 5.20 -4.57 -0.37
N ASN A 337 4.49 -5.69 -0.36
CA ASN A 337 3.06 -5.70 -0.01
C ASN A 337 2.83 -5.54 1.50
N SER A 338 3.71 -6.07 2.35
CA SER A 338 3.71 -5.82 3.79
C SER A 338 3.92 -4.33 4.09
N GLU A 339 4.87 -3.67 3.43
CA GLU A 339 5.14 -2.24 3.60
C GLU A 339 4.00 -1.35 3.12
N LYS A 340 3.32 -1.71 2.01
CA LYS A 340 2.15 -0.98 1.51
C LYS A 340 0.98 -0.99 2.49
N LEU A 341 0.82 -2.08 3.24
CA LEU A 341 -0.24 -2.25 4.23
C LEU A 341 0.14 -1.67 5.59
N LEU A 342 1.30 -2.07 6.14
CA LEU A 342 1.72 -1.81 7.52
C LEU A 342 2.61 -0.57 7.69
N GLY A 343 3.09 0.00 6.58
CA GLY A 343 4.14 1.02 6.58
C GLY A 343 5.54 0.42 6.47
N VAL A 344 6.53 1.27 6.19
CA VAL A 344 7.90 0.86 5.80
C VAL A 344 8.58 0.01 6.88
N SER A 345 8.70 0.50 8.11
CA SER A 345 9.40 -0.24 9.18
C SER A 345 8.61 -1.46 9.68
N PRO A 346 7.30 -1.36 9.97
CA PRO A 346 6.52 -2.53 10.40
C PRO A 346 6.40 -3.60 9.31
N GLY A 347 6.33 -3.20 8.03
CA GLY A 347 6.29 -4.12 6.90
C GLY A 347 7.58 -4.91 6.71
N LEU A 348 8.74 -4.25 6.88
CA LEU A 348 10.05 -4.92 6.91
C LEU A 348 10.12 -5.96 8.02
N LEU A 349 9.75 -5.57 9.25
CA LEU A 349 9.78 -6.47 10.39
C LEU A 349 8.86 -7.67 10.16
N TYR A 350 7.65 -7.43 9.66
CA TYR A 350 6.69 -8.47 9.34
C TYR A 350 7.22 -9.48 8.31
N ALA A 351 7.76 -9.00 7.19
CA ALA A 351 8.34 -9.86 6.17
C ALA A 351 9.58 -10.63 6.67
N SER A 352 10.37 -10.02 7.54
CA SER A 352 11.54 -10.66 8.15
C SER A 352 11.14 -11.80 9.09
N VAL A 353 10.07 -11.62 9.89
CA VAL A 353 9.50 -12.68 10.72
C VAL A 353 9.00 -13.83 9.84
N LEU A 354 8.26 -13.54 8.77
CA LEU A 354 7.75 -14.57 7.85
C LEU A 354 8.87 -15.36 7.17
N PHE A 355 9.93 -14.67 6.72
CA PHE A 355 11.12 -15.33 6.17
C PHE A 355 11.80 -16.24 7.19
N THR A 356 11.93 -15.78 8.43
CA THR A 356 12.53 -16.55 9.53
C THR A 356 11.72 -17.81 9.86
N ILE A 357 10.38 -17.73 9.84
CA ILE A 357 9.51 -18.90 10.06
C ILE A 357 9.79 -19.99 9.03
N CYS A 358 10.08 -19.64 7.78
CA CYS A 358 10.46 -20.62 6.74
C CYS A 358 11.83 -21.28 6.98
N HIS A 359 12.62 -20.85 7.97
CA HIS A 359 13.92 -21.44 8.29
C HIS A 359 13.90 -22.37 9.51
N VAL A 360 12.72 -22.58 10.12
CA VAL A 360 12.53 -23.53 11.24
C VAL A 360 12.99 -24.94 10.89
N GLY A 361 12.93 -25.33 9.61
CA GLY A 361 13.39 -26.62 9.12
C GLY A 361 14.86 -26.95 9.36
N TRP A 362 15.72 -25.96 9.62
CA TRP A 362 17.13 -26.19 9.97
C TRP A 362 17.34 -26.62 11.42
N GLY A 363 16.32 -26.49 12.27
CA GLY A 363 16.34 -27.04 13.63
C GLY A 363 17.27 -26.34 14.63
N SER A 364 17.86 -25.19 14.27
CA SER A 364 18.80 -24.44 15.11
C SER A 364 18.20 -23.10 15.53
N LEU A 365 18.16 -22.82 16.84
CA LEU A 365 17.72 -21.53 17.36
C LEU A 365 18.68 -20.39 16.95
N TYR A 366 19.98 -20.69 16.92
CA TYR A 366 21.00 -19.73 16.49
C TYR A 366 20.80 -19.35 15.02
N GLU A 367 20.41 -20.32 14.19
CA GLU A 367 20.08 -20.08 12.79
C GLU A 367 18.87 -19.16 12.64
N LEU A 368 17.81 -19.37 13.42
CA LEU A 368 16.63 -18.50 13.38
C LEU A 368 16.96 -17.05 13.74
N ILE A 369 17.80 -16.84 14.76
CA ILE A 369 18.24 -15.49 15.14
C ILE A 369 19.09 -14.87 14.03
N PHE A 370 20.03 -15.64 13.48
CA PHE A 370 20.92 -15.20 12.41
C PHE A 370 20.16 -14.82 11.15
N VAL A 371 19.29 -15.70 10.65
CA VAL A 371 18.44 -15.47 9.48
C VAL A 371 17.53 -14.26 9.66
N PHE A 372 16.98 -14.05 10.86
CA PHE A 372 16.16 -12.88 11.14
C PHE A 372 16.95 -11.57 10.98
N LEU A 373 18.19 -11.52 11.47
CA LEU A 373 19.07 -10.36 11.32
C LEU A 373 19.46 -10.14 9.85
N VAL A 374 19.80 -11.22 9.13
CA VAL A 374 20.09 -11.16 7.68
C VAL A 374 18.86 -10.68 6.90
N ALA A 375 17.66 -11.15 7.26
CA ALA A 375 16.42 -10.74 6.61
C ALA A 375 16.12 -9.25 6.80
N ILE A 376 16.36 -8.71 8.00
CA ILE A 376 16.26 -7.27 8.26
C ILE A 376 17.31 -6.52 7.43
N PHE A 377 18.55 -7.00 7.40
CA PHE A 377 19.64 -6.37 6.64
C PHE A 377 19.31 -6.29 5.14
N TYR A 378 18.98 -7.42 4.51
CA TYR A 378 18.59 -7.47 3.10
C TYR A 378 17.35 -6.65 2.81
N GLY A 379 16.33 -6.72 3.67
CA GLY A 379 15.12 -5.93 3.50
C GLY A 379 15.38 -4.42 3.61
N TYR A 380 16.26 -3.99 4.50
CA TYR A 380 16.69 -2.59 4.60
C TYR A 380 17.53 -2.15 3.38
N MET A 381 18.44 -3.00 2.89
CA MET A 381 19.19 -2.74 1.65
C MET A 381 18.25 -2.60 0.45
N TYR A 382 17.20 -3.43 0.38
CA TYR A 382 16.15 -3.31 -0.63
C TYR A 382 15.41 -1.98 -0.53
N GLN A 383 15.02 -1.53 0.67
CA GLN A 383 14.41 -0.20 0.86
C GLN A 383 15.32 0.96 0.41
N LYS A 384 16.65 0.82 0.61
CA LYS A 384 17.62 1.85 0.20
C LYS A 384 17.90 1.87 -1.29
N THR A 385 17.81 0.73 -1.96
CA THR A 385 18.24 0.59 -3.35
C THR A 385 17.10 0.41 -4.34
N GLU A 386 15.94 -0.05 -3.88
CA GLU A 386 14.80 -0.50 -4.68
C GLU A 386 15.21 -1.54 -5.75
N SER A 387 16.20 -2.37 -5.42
CA SER A 387 16.79 -3.34 -6.34
C SER A 387 17.26 -4.56 -5.55
N ILE A 388 16.87 -5.76 -6.02
CA ILE A 388 17.25 -7.03 -5.38
C ILE A 388 18.52 -7.64 -5.97
N VAL A 389 19.15 -7.01 -6.96
CA VAL A 389 20.26 -7.61 -7.72
C VAL A 389 21.45 -7.97 -6.83
N GLY A 390 22.00 -7.02 -6.09
CA GLY A 390 23.12 -7.28 -5.17
C GLY A 390 22.74 -8.20 -4.02
N ILE A 391 21.50 -8.10 -3.53
CA ILE A 391 20.98 -9.01 -2.49
C ILE A 391 20.93 -10.45 -3.02
N THR A 392 20.47 -10.64 -4.25
CA THR A 392 20.44 -11.95 -4.94
C THR A 392 21.83 -12.56 -5.03
N PHE A 393 22.82 -11.77 -5.46
CA PHE A 393 24.21 -12.24 -5.51
C PHE A 393 24.76 -12.53 -4.12
N SER A 394 24.46 -11.69 -3.12
CA SER A 394 24.86 -11.92 -1.73
C SER A 394 24.29 -13.23 -1.19
N HIS A 395 23.00 -13.48 -1.38
CA HIS A 395 22.33 -14.69 -0.93
C HIS A 395 22.84 -15.92 -1.71
N GLY A 396 22.93 -15.86 -3.03
CA GLY A 396 23.49 -16.96 -3.84
C GLY A 396 24.94 -17.30 -3.45
N LEU A 397 25.76 -16.28 -3.17
CA LEU A 397 27.12 -16.44 -2.70
C LEU A 397 27.19 -17.00 -1.28
N CYS A 398 26.28 -16.59 -0.41
CA CYS A 398 26.11 -17.15 0.93
C CYS A 398 25.91 -18.67 0.85
N ASN A 399 24.91 -19.09 0.07
CA ASN A 399 24.62 -20.50 -0.16
C ASN A 399 25.80 -21.24 -0.81
N PHE A 400 26.51 -20.59 -1.73
CA PHE A 400 27.70 -21.17 -2.35
C PHE A 400 28.80 -21.45 -1.31
N MET A 401 29.06 -20.49 -0.43
CA MET A 401 30.02 -20.66 0.65
C MET A 401 29.61 -21.82 1.58
N VAL A 402 28.34 -21.84 1.99
CA VAL A 402 27.78 -22.81 2.93
C VAL A 402 27.76 -24.23 2.36
N PHE A 403 27.29 -24.43 1.12
CA PHE A 403 27.00 -25.77 0.59
C PHE A 403 28.02 -26.32 -0.41
N LEU A 404 28.87 -25.48 -1.00
CA LEU A 404 29.77 -25.89 -2.10
C LEU A 404 31.24 -25.58 -1.87
N PHE A 405 31.57 -24.54 -1.10
CA PHE A 405 32.96 -24.12 -0.93
C PHE A 405 33.54 -24.53 0.42
N ILE A 406 33.03 -23.98 1.52
CA ILE A 406 33.56 -24.20 2.88
C ILE A 406 33.57 -25.68 3.28
N PRO A 407 32.53 -26.50 3.01
CA PRO A 407 32.53 -27.91 3.38
C PRO A 407 33.71 -28.72 2.82
N PHE A 408 34.35 -28.28 1.73
CA PHE A 408 35.53 -28.97 1.17
C PHE A 408 36.86 -28.44 1.68
N HIS A 409 36.88 -27.22 2.22
CA HIS A 409 38.13 -26.51 2.58
C HIS A 409 38.33 -26.37 4.09
N LEU A 410 37.26 -26.45 4.88
CA LEU A 410 37.28 -26.27 6.34
C LEU A 410 36.73 -27.46 7.12
N ALA A 411 36.00 -28.41 6.49
CA ALA A 411 35.54 -29.63 7.16
C ALA A 411 36.62 -30.73 7.30
N ALA A 412 37.88 -30.41 6.94
CA ALA A 412 39.05 -31.26 7.12
C ALA A 412 39.88 -30.89 8.38
N LEU A 413 39.40 -29.92 9.17
CA LEU A 413 39.88 -29.55 10.51
C LEU A 413 38.82 -29.96 11.53
#